data_AF-A0A645JI61-F1
#
_entry.id   AF-A0A645JI61-F1
#
_cell.length_a   1.000
_cell.length_b   1.000
_cell.length_c   1.000
_cell.angle_alpha   90.00
_cell.angle_beta   90.00
_cell.angle_gamma   90.00
#
_symmetry.space_group_name_H-M   'P 1'
#
loop_
_entity.id
_entity.type
_entity.pdbx_description
1 polymer ?
#
loop_
_entity_poly.entity_id
_entity_poly.type
_entity_poly.pdbx_seq_one_letter_code
_entity_poly.pdbx_strand_id
1 'polypeptide(L)'
;MVVCADGVIGFIDFEDDPAAHLPQAVCMARDALNYAQSTALFLQQAGALEQARQAWLQFVQQLPAEARQVLERTVNKLSWVRFLPRSKSLGRDTLRVLAAHDLLTATSHSA
;
A
#
# COMPACT_ATOMS: atom_id res chain seq x y z
N MET A 1 -6.86 -10.83 -5.29
CA MET A 1 -8.11 -10.68 -4.51
C MET A 1 -9.28 -10.49 -5.47
N VAL A 2 -10.40 -11.15 -5.23
CA VAL A 2 -11.63 -11.04 -6.04
C VAL A 2 -12.85 -10.96 -5.12
N VAL A 3 -13.94 -10.36 -5.59
CA VAL A 3 -15.25 -10.45 -4.93
C VAL A 3 -15.97 -11.67 -5.49
N CYS A 4 -16.23 -12.66 -4.65
CA CYS A 4 -16.94 -13.88 -5.01
C CYS A 4 -18.43 -13.62 -5.23
N ALA A 5 -19.14 -14.58 -5.84
CA ALA A 5 -20.57 -14.45 -6.15
C ALA A 5 -21.46 -14.24 -4.90
N ASP A 6 -21.00 -14.69 -3.74
CA ASP A 6 -21.63 -14.51 -2.43
C ASP A 6 -21.26 -13.17 -1.74
N GLY A 7 -20.48 -12.32 -2.42
CA GLY A 7 -20.02 -11.03 -1.89
C GLY A 7 -18.81 -11.15 -0.94
N VAL A 8 -18.30 -12.36 -0.68
CA VAL A 8 -17.12 -12.57 0.16
C VAL A 8 -15.85 -12.26 -0.64
N ILE A 9 -14.82 -11.76 0.06
CA ILE A 9 -13.51 -11.54 -0.54
C ILE A 9 -12.76 -12.86 -0.63
N GLY A 10 -12.46 -13.28 -1.86
CA GLY A 10 -11.57 -14.40 -2.17
C GLY A 10 -10.13 -13.94 -2.37
N PHE A 11 -9.20 -14.66 -1.75
CA PHE A 11 -7.78 -14.53 -2.05
C PHE A 11 -7.39 -15.60 -3.08
N ILE A 12 -6.59 -15.20 -4.05
CA ILE A 12 -6.17 -16.04 -5.20
C ILE A 12 -4.66 -15.92 -5.33
N ASP A 13 -4.06 -16.79 -6.13
CA ASP A 13 -2.63 -16.77 -6.46
C ASP A 13 -1.72 -17.18 -5.29
N PHE A 14 -1.97 -18.38 -4.73
CA PHE A 14 -1.17 -18.99 -3.65
C PHE A 14 -0.36 -20.20 -4.13
N GLU A 15 0.21 -20.13 -5.33
CA GLU A 15 0.90 -21.28 -5.92
C GLU A 15 2.27 -21.54 -5.25
N ASP A 16 2.93 -20.49 -4.75
CA ASP A 16 4.26 -20.56 -4.13
C ASP A 16 4.23 -20.36 -2.62
N ASP A 17 5.11 -21.07 -1.89
CA ASP A 17 5.40 -20.76 -0.49
C ASP A 17 6.26 -19.48 -0.41
N PRO A 18 5.71 -18.36 0.10
CA PRO A 18 6.47 -17.12 0.21
C PRO A 18 7.64 -17.25 1.19
N ALA A 19 7.55 -18.12 2.20
CA ALA A 19 8.61 -18.33 3.18
C ALA A 19 9.84 -19.03 2.57
N ALA A 20 9.68 -19.71 1.43
CA ALA A 20 10.80 -20.28 0.68
C ALA A 20 11.65 -19.20 -0.04
N HIS A 21 11.13 -17.98 -0.19
CA HIS A 21 11.76 -16.93 -1.00
C HIS A 21 12.17 -15.70 -0.20
N LEU A 22 11.37 -15.30 0.80
CA LEU A 22 11.59 -14.10 1.58
C LEU A 22 11.15 -14.30 3.04
N PRO A 23 11.78 -13.61 4.01
CA PRO A 23 11.31 -13.60 5.38
C PRO A 23 9.86 -13.09 5.45
N GLN A 24 9.05 -13.69 6.33
CA GLN A 24 7.63 -13.38 6.46
C GLN A 24 7.35 -11.88 6.61
N ALA A 25 8.12 -11.17 7.43
CA ALA A 25 7.98 -9.72 7.62
C ALA A 25 8.14 -8.92 6.32
N VAL A 26 9.03 -9.37 5.41
CA VAL A 26 9.24 -8.76 4.10
C VAL A 26 8.07 -9.06 3.18
N CYS A 27 7.53 -10.28 3.20
CA CYS A 27 6.33 -10.63 2.45
C CYS A 27 5.14 -9.76 2.86
N MET A 28 4.88 -9.63 4.17
CA MET A 28 3.79 -8.80 4.68
C MET A 28 3.93 -7.33 4.26
N ALA A 29 5.14 -6.76 4.37
CA ALA A 29 5.38 -5.38 3.94
C ALA A 29 5.23 -5.21 2.42
N ARG A 30 5.72 -6.17 1.63
CA ARG A 30 5.56 -6.19 0.16
C ARG A 30 4.08 -6.22 -0.23
N ASP A 31 3.29 -7.10 0.39
CA ASP A 31 1.88 -7.25 0.07
C ASP A 31 1.09 -5.98 0.43
N ALA A 32 1.43 -5.34 1.56
CA ALA A 32 0.88 -4.03 1.95
C ALA A 32 1.22 -2.91 0.94
N LEU A 33 2.47 -2.86 0.47
CA LEU A 33 2.91 -1.89 -0.54
C LEU A 33 2.21 -2.12 -1.88
N ASN A 34 2.08 -3.38 -2.31
CA ASN A 34 1.38 -3.76 -3.55
C ASN A 34 -0.11 -3.43 -3.47
N TYR A 35 -0.74 -3.66 -2.31
CA TYR A 35 -2.12 -3.26 -2.07
C TYR A 35 -2.29 -1.75 -2.22
N ALA A 36 -1.43 -0.94 -1.59
CA ALA A 36 -1.48 0.52 -1.74
C ALA A 36 -1.25 0.98 -3.18
N GLN A 37 -0.25 0.41 -3.87
CA GLN A 37 0.09 0.74 -5.27
C GLN A 37 -1.05 0.42 -6.24
N SER A 38 -1.75 -0.69 -6.04
CA SER A 38 -2.83 -1.12 -6.91
C SER A 38 -4.16 -0.41 -6.63
N THR A 39 -4.37 0.14 -5.43
CA THR A 39 -5.68 0.69 -5.01
C THR A 39 -5.74 2.20 -4.82
N ALA A 40 -4.64 2.85 -4.40
CA ALA A 40 -4.69 4.23 -3.91
C ALA A 40 -5.18 5.26 -4.95
N LEU A 41 -4.84 5.07 -6.23
CA LEU A 41 -5.33 5.96 -7.29
C LEU A 41 -6.86 5.87 -7.45
N PHE A 42 -7.45 4.69 -7.29
CA PHE A 42 -8.91 4.52 -7.37
C PHE A 42 -9.59 5.13 -6.15
N LEU A 43 -9.01 4.97 -4.96
CA LEU A 43 -9.49 5.61 -3.73
C LEU A 43 -9.46 7.14 -3.83
N GLN A 44 -8.38 7.69 -4.39
CA GLN A 44 -8.28 9.12 -4.67
C GLN A 44 -9.35 9.58 -5.68
N GLN A 45 -9.55 8.83 -6.77
CA GLN A 45 -10.54 9.15 -7.80
C GLN A 45 -11.99 9.08 -7.26
N ALA A 46 -12.25 8.19 -6.30
CA ALA A 46 -13.53 8.06 -5.63
C ALA A 46 -13.72 9.07 -4.48
N GLY A 47 -12.72 9.92 -4.19
CA GLY A 47 -12.77 10.85 -3.05
C GLY A 47 -12.70 10.16 -1.68
N ALA A 48 -12.28 8.90 -1.63
CA ALA A 48 -12.27 8.05 -0.43
C ALA A 48 -10.89 7.93 0.23
N LEU A 49 -9.90 8.71 -0.23
CA LEU A 49 -8.50 8.56 0.20
C LEU A 49 -8.32 8.84 1.69
N GLU A 50 -9.02 9.83 2.25
CA GLU A 50 -8.88 10.19 3.67
C GLU A 50 -9.47 9.11 4.58
N GLN A 51 -10.63 8.54 4.22
CA GLN A 51 -11.21 7.40 4.93
C GLN A 51 -10.29 6.18 4.85
N ALA A 52 -9.70 5.93 3.67
CA ALA A 52 -8.73 4.86 3.49
C ALA A 52 -7.47 5.04 4.33
N ARG A 53 -7.02 6.28 4.59
CA ARG A 53 -5.89 6.54 5.48
C ARG A 53 -6.16 6.09 6.91
N GLN A 54 -7.38 6.30 7.42
CA GLN A 54 -7.74 5.85 8.77
C GLN A 54 -7.69 4.32 8.87
N ALA A 55 -8.26 3.62 7.89
CA ALA A 55 -8.19 2.16 7.80
C ALA A 55 -6.75 1.66 7.64
N TRP A 56 -5.94 2.36 6.83
CA TRP A 56 -4.52 2.06 6.65
C TRP A 56 -3.74 2.17 7.95
N LEU A 57 -3.92 3.26 8.72
CA LEU A 57 -3.27 3.44 10.01
C LEU A 57 -3.62 2.30 10.98
N GLN A 58 -4.90 1.92 11.05
CA GLN A 58 -5.34 0.80 11.89
C GLN A 58 -4.68 -0.51 11.47
N PHE A 59 -4.65 -0.80 10.17
CA PHE A 59 -3.96 -1.98 9.62
C PHE A 59 -2.47 -1.99 9.98
N VAL A 60 -1.77 -0.86 9.82
CA VAL A 60 -0.34 -0.75 10.15
C VAL A 60 -0.08 -1.00 11.64
N GLN A 61 -0.98 -0.60 12.54
CA GLN A 61 -0.86 -0.89 13.97
C GLN A 61 -1.09 -2.37 14.32
N GLN A 62 -1.78 -3.12 13.46
CA GLN A 62 -2.01 -4.56 13.63
C GLN A 62 -0.87 -5.42 13.07
N LEU A 63 0.05 -4.83 12.29
CA LEU A 63 1.20 -5.55 11.76
C LEU A 63 2.16 -5.97 12.88
N PRO A 64 2.80 -7.15 12.77
CA PRO A 64 3.93 -7.50 13.62
C PRO A 64 5.02 -6.42 13.55
N ALA A 65 5.70 -6.17 14.67
CA ALA A 65 6.68 -5.09 14.79
C ALA A 65 7.76 -5.13 13.68
N GLU A 66 8.26 -6.32 13.34
CA GLU A 66 9.25 -6.50 12.27
C GLU A 66 8.70 -6.10 10.90
N ALA A 67 7.47 -6.51 10.56
CA ALA A 67 6.82 -6.13 9.30
C ALA A 67 6.56 -4.63 9.24
N ARG A 68 6.11 -4.03 10.36
CA ARG A 68 5.92 -2.58 10.47
C ARG A 68 7.22 -1.81 10.24
N GLN A 69 8.33 -2.25 10.84
CA GLN A 69 9.64 -1.62 10.64
C GLN A 69 10.12 -1.73 9.18
N VAL A 70 9.94 -2.88 8.53
CA VAL A 70 10.28 -3.06 7.11
C VAL A 70 9.45 -2.12 6.24
N LEU A 71 8.15 -2.02 6.50
CA LEU A 71 7.24 -1.12 5.79
C LEU A 71 7.66 0.35 5.97
N GLU A 72 7.81 0.82 7.21
CA GLU A 72 8.20 2.20 7.52
C GLU A 72 9.55 2.57 6.88
N ARG A 73 10.56 1.70 7.01
CA ARG A 73 11.87 1.93 6.38
C ARG A 73 11.76 2.03 4.86
N THR A 74 10.92 1.21 4.25
CA THR A 74 10.72 1.19 2.79
C THR A 74 9.99 2.44 2.33
N VAL A 75 8.92 2.86 3.01
CA VAL A 75 8.20 4.10 2.73
C VAL A 75 9.13 5.32 2.88
N ASN A 76 9.96 5.35 3.93
CA ASN A 76 10.92 6.43 4.13
C ASN A 76 11.95 6.53 2.99
N LYS A 77 12.48 5.40 2.51
CA LYS A 77 13.37 5.35 1.34
C LYS A 77 12.69 5.85 0.06
N LEU A 78 11.38 5.66 -0.05
CA LEU A 78 10.57 6.10 -1.18
C LEU A 78 10.01 7.52 -1.00
N SER A 79 10.38 8.24 0.06
CA SER A 79 9.87 9.59 0.32
C SER A 79 10.18 10.60 -0.80
N TRP A 80 11.16 10.33 -1.66
CA TRP A 80 11.46 11.15 -2.83
C TRP A 80 10.33 11.14 -3.88
N VAL A 81 9.46 10.13 -3.87
CA VAL A 81 8.32 10.01 -4.79
C VAL A 81 7.42 11.23 -4.75
N ARG A 82 7.30 11.90 -3.59
CA ARG A 82 6.50 13.14 -3.44
C ARG A 82 6.92 14.28 -4.37
N PHE A 83 8.14 14.22 -4.91
CA PHE A 83 8.68 15.21 -5.83
C PHE A 83 8.37 14.89 -7.31
N LEU A 84 7.80 13.72 -7.60
CA LEU A 84 7.34 13.41 -8.96
C LEU A 84 6.20 14.36 -9.36
N PRO A 85 6.13 14.78 -10.63
CA PRO A 85 5.10 15.72 -11.05
C PRO A 85 3.73 15.04 -11.08
N ARG A 86 2.71 15.75 -10.59
CA ARG A 86 1.30 15.34 -10.62
C ARG A 86 0.68 15.59 -11.99
N SER A 87 1.33 15.12 -13.05
CA SER A 87 0.90 15.30 -14.44
C SER A 87 0.49 13.98 -15.08
N LYS A 88 -0.59 14.01 -15.85
CA LYS A 88 -1.02 12.88 -16.70
C LYS A 88 -0.08 12.64 -17.88
N SER A 89 0.78 13.62 -18.23
CA SER A 89 1.73 13.49 -19.35
C SER A 89 2.83 12.45 -19.11
N LEU A 90 3.12 12.11 -17.86
CA LEU A 90 4.07 11.04 -17.50
C LEU A 90 3.39 9.68 -17.29
N GLY A 91 2.17 9.52 -17.82
CA GLY A 91 1.42 8.28 -17.75
C GLY A 91 0.75 8.02 -16.39
N ARG A 92 0.01 6.92 -16.33
CA ARG A 92 -0.82 6.55 -15.17
C ARG A 92 0.00 5.99 -14.01
N ASP A 93 1.16 5.40 -14.28
CA ASP A 93 1.97 4.77 -13.23
C ASP A 93 2.62 5.78 -12.30
N THR A 94 3.05 6.94 -12.81
CA THR A 94 3.50 8.06 -11.98
C THR A 94 2.41 8.49 -11.00
N LEU A 95 1.16 8.58 -11.47
CA LEU A 95 0.01 8.93 -10.64
C LEU A 95 -0.33 7.84 -9.62
N ARG A 96 -0.21 6.56 -10.00
CA ARG A 96 -0.41 5.43 -9.07
C ARG A 96 0.60 5.46 -7.92
N VAL A 97 1.88 5.65 -8.23
CA VAL A 97 2.95 5.67 -7.24
C VAL A 97 2.84 6.90 -6.33
N LEU A 98 2.46 8.07 -6.88
CA LEU A 98 2.14 9.25 -6.08
C LEU A 98 0.94 9.03 -5.15
N ALA A 99 -0.17 8.49 -5.65
CA ALA A 99 -1.35 8.22 -4.84
C ALA A 99 -1.04 7.18 -3.73
N ALA A 100 -0.27 6.15 -4.06
CA ALA A 100 0.19 5.17 -3.09
C ALA A 100 1.04 5.83 -2.00
N HIS A 101 2.03 6.64 -2.38
CA HIS A 101 2.81 7.41 -1.42
C HIS A 101 1.91 8.28 -0.53
N ASP A 102 0.93 9.00 -1.09
CA ASP A 102 -0.01 9.84 -0.34
C ASP A 102 -0.87 9.04 0.66
N LEU A 103 -1.19 7.77 0.38
CA LEU A 103 -1.85 6.85 1.32
C LEU A 103 -0.87 6.37 2.41
N LEU A 104 0.34 5.97 2.00
CA LEU A 104 1.35 5.35 2.86
C LEU A 104 1.95 6.32 3.89
N THR A 105 2.11 7.60 3.55
CA THR A 105 2.71 8.62 4.44
C THR A 105 1.73 9.31 5.38
N ALA A 106 0.49 8.81 5.47
CA ALA A 106 -0.46 9.26 6.49
C ALA A 106 0.04 9.02 7.94
N THR A 107 1.13 8.26 8.09
CA THR A 107 1.86 8.01 9.34
C THR A 107 2.74 9.19 9.81
N SER A 108 2.86 10.29 9.06
CA SER A 108 3.81 11.38 9.36
C SER A 108 3.18 12.77 9.52
N HIS A 109 2.05 12.88 10.23
CA HIS A 109 1.62 14.15 10.83
C HIS A 109 1.35 13.93 12.32
N SER A 110 2.42 13.88 13.10
CA SER A 110 2.38 14.10 14.54
C SER A 110 3.66 14.85 14.93
N ALA A 111 3.43 16.01 15.57
CA ALA A 111 4.36 17.05 16.04
C ALA A 111 4.88 18.04 14.99
#